data_AF-A0A927YHU3-F1
#
_entry.id   AF-A0A927YHU3-F1
#
_cell.length_a   1.000
_cell.length_b   1.000
_cell.length_c   1.000
_cell.angle_alpha   90.00
_cell.angle_beta   90.00
_cell.angle_gamma   90.00
#
_symmetry.space_group_name_H-M   'P 1'
#
loop_
_entity.id
_entity.type
_entity.pdbx_description
1 polymer ?
#
loop_
_entity_poly.entity_id
_entity_poly.type
_entity_poly.pdbx_seq_one_letter_code
_entity_poly.pdbx_strand_id
1 'polypeptide(L)'
;MARKKREWYPGAVYHVMSRGNRQMPIFKDNSDYKQFMNYLAFVKKKHPFKLHAYCLMTNHFHLGIETENDEIWKIMQKLLSLYSCDFNCKYKYVGHVFQGRYASRLIEDDTYFLEVSRYIHLNPVKSLMVRDGCIGL
;
A
#
# COMPACT_ATOMS: atom_id res chain seq x y z
N MET A 1 24.09 -1.74 -8.25
CA MET A 1 23.47 -1.97 -9.58
C MET A 1 22.47 -0.87 -9.87
N ALA A 2 22.53 -0.31 -11.08
CA ALA A 2 21.51 0.60 -11.58
C ALA A 2 20.17 -0.16 -11.70
N ARG A 3 19.08 0.46 -11.27
CA ARG A 3 17.77 -0.19 -11.16
C ARG A 3 16.93 0.15 -12.40
N LYS A 4 16.19 -0.82 -12.94
CA LYS A 4 15.23 -0.57 -14.02
C LYS A 4 14.21 0.49 -13.56
N LYS A 5 14.00 1.54 -14.35
CA LYS A 5 12.97 2.55 -14.08
C LYS A 5 11.60 1.87 -14.15
N ARG A 6 10.67 2.26 -13.27
CA ARG A 6 9.27 1.81 -13.38
C ARG A 6 8.68 2.47 -14.62
N GLU A 7 8.10 1.65 -15.50
CA GLU A 7 7.33 2.13 -16.64
C GLU A 7 6.13 2.92 -16.10
N TRP A 8 5.83 4.07 -16.71
CA TRP A 8 4.78 4.99 -16.27
C TRP A 8 4.20 5.80 -17.42
N TYR A 9 2.89 6.01 -17.34
CA TYR A 9 2.10 6.90 -18.19
C TYR A 9 0.85 7.36 -17.40
N PRO A 10 0.21 8.48 -17.77
CA PRO A 10 -1.06 8.86 -17.16
C PRO A 10 -2.14 7.79 -17.36
N GLY A 11 -2.81 7.39 -16.28
CA GLY A 11 -3.75 6.27 -16.26
C GLY A 11 -3.10 4.91 -15.99
N ALA A 12 -1.78 4.83 -15.78
CA ALA A 12 -1.12 3.58 -15.42
C ALA A 12 -1.64 3.04 -14.09
N VAL A 13 -2.05 1.77 -14.09
CA VAL A 13 -2.57 1.07 -12.91
C VAL A 13 -1.48 0.19 -12.32
N TYR A 14 -1.28 0.27 -11.01
CA TYR A 14 -0.30 -0.53 -10.29
C TYR A 14 -0.96 -1.32 -9.17
N HIS A 15 -0.56 -2.58 -9.06
CA HIS A 15 -0.65 -3.29 -7.80
C HIS A 15 0.61 -2.99 -6.98
N VAL A 16 0.42 -2.38 -5.82
CA VAL A 16 1.48 -1.99 -4.90
C VAL A 16 1.38 -2.80 -3.61
N MET A 17 2.52 -3.31 -3.14
CA MET A 17 2.63 -4.02 -1.87
C MET A 17 3.81 -3.50 -1.04
N SER A 18 3.62 -3.40 0.28
CA SER A 18 4.72 -3.14 1.21
C SER A 18 4.51 -3.92 2.50
N ARG A 19 5.62 -4.40 3.09
CA ARG A 19 5.64 -5.25 4.27
C ARG A 19 6.52 -4.67 5.38
N GLY A 20 6.10 -4.88 6.62
CA GLY A 20 6.80 -4.48 7.83
C GLY A 20 8.17 -5.13 7.94
N ASN A 21 9.15 -4.36 8.40
CA ASN A 21 10.50 -4.84 8.63
C ASN A 21 10.48 -6.04 9.57
N ARG A 22 11.25 -7.09 9.25
CA ARG A 22 11.21 -8.39 9.96
C ARG A 22 9.81 -9.00 10.08
N GLN A 23 8.91 -8.69 9.14
CA GLN A 23 7.49 -9.12 9.16
C GLN A 23 6.72 -8.66 10.39
N MET A 24 7.21 -7.63 11.08
CA MET A 24 6.55 -7.08 12.26
C MET A 24 5.21 -6.42 11.89
N PRO A 25 4.27 -6.38 12.84
CA PRO A 25 3.04 -5.61 12.69
C PRO A 25 3.32 -4.15 12.33
N ILE A 26 2.74 -3.70 11.22
CA ILE A 26 2.67 -2.29 10.81
C ILE A 26 1.31 -1.67 11.16
N PHE A 27 0.29 -2.46 11.48
CA PHE A 27 -0.96 -2.01 12.10
C PHE A 27 -1.21 -2.83 13.36
N LYS A 28 -1.00 -2.22 14.52
CA LYS A 28 -1.13 -2.88 15.83
C LYS A 28 -2.49 -2.65 16.47
N ASP A 29 -3.13 -1.52 16.18
CA ASP A 29 -4.48 -1.22 16.65
C ASP A 29 -5.33 -0.55 15.56
N ASN A 30 -6.63 -0.40 15.81
CA ASN A 30 -7.59 0.18 14.85
C ASN A 30 -7.26 1.62 14.43
N SER A 31 -6.55 2.39 15.26
CA SER A 31 -6.17 3.76 14.90
C SER A 31 -5.07 3.79 13.85
N ASP A 32 -4.20 2.80 13.79
CA ASP A 32 -3.16 2.69 12.76
C ASP A 32 -3.76 2.55 11.35
N TYR A 33 -4.79 1.71 11.22
CA TYR A 33 -5.52 1.53 9.95
C TYR A 33 -6.19 2.83 9.51
N LYS A 34 -6.88 3.51 10.44
CA LYS A 34 -7.54 4.80 10.18
C LYS A 34 -6.51 5.85 9.75
N GLN A 35 -5.38 5.91 10.45
CA GLN A 35 -4.34 6.90 10.19
C GLN A 35 -3.64 6.66 8.84
N PHE A 36 -3.41 5.41 8.46
CA PHE A 36 -2.91 5.07 7.13
C PHE A 36 -3.85 5.55 6.03
N MET A 37 -5.16 5.34 6.19
CA MET A 37 -6.17 5.83 5.23
C MET A 37 -6.25 7.36 5.22
N ASN A 38 -6.09 8.03 6.36
CA ASN A 38 -6.01 9.49 6.43
C ASN A 38 -4.81 10.02 5.64
N TYR A 39 -3.63 9.39 5.79
CA TYR A 39 -2.46 9.77 5.00
C TYR A 39 -2.64 9.47 3.52
N LEU A 40 -3.29 8.37 3.16
CA LEU A 40 -3.59 8.05 1.78
C LEU A 40 -4.48 9.14 1.14
N ALA A 41 -5.54 9.56 1.84
CA ALA A 41 -6.40 10.66 1.42
C ALA A 41 -5.67 12.02 1.38
N PHE A 42 -4.78 12.28 2.33
CA PHE A 42 -3.94 13.48 2.35
C PHE A 42 -2.98 13.52 1.16
N VAL A 43 -2.30 12.41 0.86
CA VAL A 43 -1.37 12.31 -0.27
C VAL A 43 -2.10 12.49 -1.59
N LYS A 44 -3.32 11.95 -1.73
CA LYS A 44 -4.16 12.12 -2.93
C LYS A 44 -4.42 13.59 -3.28
N LYS A 45 -4.50 14.49 -2.29
CA LYS A 45 -4.67 15.94 -2.53
C LYS A 45 -3.46 16.57 -3.23
N LYS A 46 -2.25 16.05 -2.97
CA LYS A 46 -0.99 16.59 -3.53
C LYS A 46 -0.55 15.86 -4.80
N HIS A 47 -0.78 14.56 -4.85
CA HIS A 47 -0.47 13.69 -5.98
C HIS A 47 -1.77 12.99 -6.35
N PRO A 48 -2.57 13.52 -7.30
CA PRO A 48 -3.83 12.91 -7.69
C PRO A 48 -3.65 11.47 -8.21
N PHE A 49 -4.49 10.57 -7.71
CA PHE A 49 -4.59 9.18 -8.15
C PHE A 49 -5.97 8.62 -7.83
N LYS A 50 -6.37 7.56 -8.52
CA LYS A 50 -7.55 6.76 -8.17
C LYS A 50 -7.12 5.53 -7.37
N LEU A 51 -7.81 5.28 -6.26
CA LEU A 51 -7.66 4.06 -5.50
C LEU A 51 -8.81 3.14 -5.90
N HIS A 52 -8.51 2.13 -6.69
CA HIS A 52 -9.51 1.14 -7.11
C HIS A 52 -9.86 0.21 -5.97
N ALA A 53 -8.85 -0.14 -5.16
CA ALA A 53 -8.94 -1.27 -4.26
C ALA A 53 -7.81 -1.19 -3.20
N TYR A 54 -8.05 -1.64 -1.96
CA TYR A 54 -7.01 -1.80 -0.93
C TYR A 54 -7.25 -3.00 0.00
N CYS A 55 -6.18 -3.58 0.53
CA CYS A 55 -6.20 -4.58 1.61
C CYS A 55 -5.13 -4.22 2.64
N LEU A 56 -5.51 -4.06 3.90
CA LEU A 56 -4.60 -3.75 5.00
C LEU A 56 -4.53 -4.96 5.93
N MET A 57 -3.37 -5.60 6.02
CA MET A 57 -3.11 -6.74 6.91
C MET A 57 -2.12 -6.33 7.99
N THR A 58 -2.16 -6.98 9.14
CA THR A 58 -1.36 -6.60 10.32
C THR A 58 0.10 -6.24 10.02
N ASN A 59 0.80 -6.98 9.14
CA ASN A 59 2.20 -6.75 8.81
C ASN A 59 2.47 -6.30 7.36
N HIS A 60 1.46 -6.12 6.50
CA HIS A 60 1.65 -5.65 5.12
C HIS A 60 0.35 -5.10 4.52
N PHE A 61 0.44 -4.44 3.38
CA PHE A 61 -0.74 -3.95 2.66
C PHE A 61 -0.62 -4.15 1.16
N HIS A 62 -1.76 -4.12 0.49
CA HIS A 62 -1.90 -4.12 -0.96
C HIS A 62 -2.78 -2.94 -1.40
N LEU A 63 -2.38 -2.23 -2.46
CA LEU A 63 -3.12 -1.11 -3.05
C LEU A 63 -3.22 -1.30 -4.57
N GLY A 64 -4.41 -1.10 -5.13
CA GLY A 64 -4.64 -0.91 -6.56
C GLY A 64 -4.75 0.58 -6.87
N ILE A 65 -3.67 1.18 -7.37
CA ILE A 65 -3.56 2.62 -7.62
C ILE A 65 -3.45 2.89 -9.11
N GLU A 66 -4.34 3.73 -9.64
CA GLU A 66 -4.19 4.33 -10.97
C GLU A 66 -3.59 5.73 -10.82
N THR A 67 -2.41 5.93 -11.39
CA THR A 67 -1.72 7.22 -11.35
C THR A 67 -2.29 8.17 -12.40
N GLU A 68 -2.44 9.44 -12.04
CA GLU A 68 -2.82 10.48 -13.00
C GLU A 68 -1.55 11.20 -13.50
N ASN A 69 -1.21 12.35 -12.92
CA ASN A 69 -0.14 13.22 -13.42
C ASN A 69 1.24 12.93 -12.82
N ASP A 70 1.32 12.05 -11.81
CA ASP A 70 2.53 11.77 -11.04
C ASP A 70 2.92 10.28 -11.07
N GLU A 71 4.22 10.01 -11.20
CA GLU A 71 4.75 8.64 -11.08
C GLU A 71 4.45 8.05 -9.69
N ILE A 72 4.15 6.75 -9.65
CA ILE A 72 3.75 6.01 -8.42
C ILE A 72 4.73 6.16 -7.26
N TRP A 73 6.02 6.40 -7.53
CA TRP A 73 7.00 6.59 -6.48
C TRP A 73 6.81 7.86 -5.66
N LYS A 74 6.27 8.94 -6.23
CA LYS A 74 6.01 10.17 -5.48
C LYS A 74 4.91 9.93 -4.44
N ILE A 75 3.84 9.25 -4.86
CA ILE A 75 2.71 8.85 -4.02
C ILE A 75 3.21 7.97 -2.87
N MET A 76 3.89 6.87 -3.21
CA MET A 76 4.32 5.89 -2.21
C MET A 76 5.43 6.40 -1.31
N GLN A 77 6.35 7.23 -1.80
CA GLN A 77 7.38 7.85 -0.95
C GLN A 77 6.71 8.74 0.10
N LYS A 78 5.78 9.62 -0.31
CA LYS A 78 5.13 10.51 0.64
C LYS A 78 4.27 9.75 1.66
N LEU A 79 3.48 8.78 1.21
CA LEU A 79 2.64 7.94 2.06
C LEU A 79 3.47 7.18 3.11
N LEU A 80 4.47 6.43 2.66
CA LEU A 80 5.28 5.59 3.56
C LEU A 80 6.12 6.43 4.52
N SER A 81 6.62 7.60 4.10
CA SER A 81 7.36 8.50 4.98
C SER A 81 6.48 9.09 6.08
N LEU A 82 5.28 9.58 5.75
CA LEU A 82 4.34 10.11 6.74
C LEU A 82 3.95 9.04 7.76
N TYR A 83 3.55 7.87 7.27
CA TYR A 83 3.13 6.77 8.12
C TYR A 83 4.26 6.23 9.00
N SER A 84 5.45 6.04 8.45
CA SER A 84 6.59 5.53 9.23
C SER A 84 7.01 6.48 10.35
N CYS A 85 6.96 7.78 10.10
CA CYS A 85 7.26 8.80 11.11
C CYS A 85 6.27 8.71 12.28
N ASP A 86 4.98 8.76 11.97
CA ASP A 86 3.91 8.70 12.97
C ASP A 86 3.92 7.38 13.75
N PHE A 87 4.08 6.25 13.07
CA PHE A 87 4.18 4.93 13.68
C PHE A 87 5.37 4.84 14.65
N ASN A 88 6.55 5.31 14.25
CA ASN A 88 7.72 5.31 15.12
C ASN A 88 7.55 6.24 16.32
N CYS A 89 6.96 7.42 16.14
CA CYS A 89 6.64 8.34 17.24
C CYS A 89 5.66 7.69 18.24
N LYS A 90 4.55 7.13 17.74
CA LYS A 90 3.50 6.50 18.54
C LYS A 90 4.04 5.32 19.35
N TYR A 91 4.84 4.45 18.73
CA TYR A 91 5.33 3.22 19.35
C TYR A 91 6.75 3.31 19.92
N LYS A 92 7.36 4.50 19.92
CA LYS A 92 8.73 4.77 20.40
C LYS A 92 9.77 3.85 19.77
N TYR A 93 9.66 3.63 18.46
CA TYR A 93 10.61 2.82 17.69
C TYR A 93 11.65 3.67 16.98
N VAL A 94 12.81 3.04 16.75
CA VAL A 94 13.92 3.61 15.98
C VAL A 94 14.20 2.71 14.77
N GLY A 95 14.41 3.32 13.61
CA GLY A 95 14.75 2.63 12.37
C GLY A 95 13.58 2.42 11.42
N HIS A 96 13.72 1.44 10.52
CA HIS A 96 12.80 1.23 9.41
C HIS A 96 11.55 0.46 9.84
N VAL A 97 10.37 1.03 9.56
CA VAL A 97 9.07 0.38 9.71
C VAL A 97 8.84 -0.68 8.63
N PHE A 98 9.27 -0.43 7.39
CA PHE A 98 9.11 -1.33 6.25
C PHE A 98 10.43 -2.03 5.88
N GLN A 99 10.37 -3.22 5.26
CA GLN A 99 11.56 -3.99 4.83
C GLN A 99 12.42 -3.29 3.78
N GLY A 100 11.92 -2.23 3.17
CA GLY A 100 12.60 -1.47 2.14
C GLY A 100 11.62 -0.71 1.27
N ARG A 101 11.92 -0.62 -0.03
CA ARG A 101 11.00 -0.04 -1.01
C ARG A 101 9.79 -0.96 -1.21
N TYR A 102 8.64 -0.35 -1.43
CA TYR A 102 7.45 -1.06 -1.89
C TYR A 102 7.72 -1.81 -3.20
N ALA A 103 7.07 -2.96 -3.35
CA ALA A 103 6.92 -3.66 -4.61
C ALA A 103 5.79 -3.05 -5.42
N SER A 104 5.94 -2.99 -6.74
CA SER A 104 4.90 -2.49 -7.64
C SER A 104 4.96 -3.21 -8.97
N ARG A 105 3.80 -3.64 -9.46
CA ARG A 105 3.63 -4.26 -10.77
C ARG A 105 2.60 -3.47 -11.57
N LEU A 106 2.94 -3.11 -12.80
CA LEU A 106 1.99 -2.50 -13.73
C LEU A 106 0.91 -3.54 -14.09
N ILE A 107 -0.35 -3.13 -14.07
CA ILE A 107 -1.50 -3.95 -14.44
C ILE A 107 -1.89 -3.55 -15.87
N GLU A 108 -1.65 -4.44 -16.81
CA GLU A 108 -1.99 -4.25 -18.23
C GLU A 108 -3.20 -5.11 -18.66
N ASP A 109 -3.59 -6.08 -17.83
CA ASP A 109 -4.60 -7.09 -18.14
C ASP A 109 -5.78 -7.00 -17.16
N ASP A 110 -6.99 -6.94 -17.72
CA ASP A 110 -8.27 -6.92 -17.00
C ASP A 110 -8.47 -8.15 -16.11
N THR A 111 -7.88 -9.31 -16.46
CA THR A 111 -7.94 -10.51 -15.60
C THR A 111 -7.16 -10.34 -14.31
N TYR A 112 -6.00 -9.66 -14.35
CA TYR A 112 -5.23 -9.33 -13.14
C TYR A 112 -5.92 -8.25 -12.31
N PHE A 113 -6.58 -7.29 -12.97
CA PHE A 113 -7.44 -6.32 -12.28
C PHE A 113 -8.60 -7.01 -11.57
N LEU A 114 -9.24 -8.00 -12.20
CA LEU A 114 -10.29 -8.82 -11.59
C LEU A 114 -9.76 -9.69 -10.45
N GLU A 115 -8.53 -10.21 -10.50
CA GLU A 115 -7.93 -10.95 -9.38
C GLU A 115 -7.62 -10.03 -8.19
N VAL A 116 -7.08 -8.83 -8.44
CA VAL A 116 -6.82 -7.81 -7.41
C VAL A 116 -8.13 -7.30 -6.82
N SER A 117 -9.12 -7.04 -7.67
CA SER A 117 -10.49 -6.67 -7.29
C SER A 117 -11.17 -7.79 -6.50
N ARG A 118 -11.04 -9.06 -6.89
CA ARG A 118 -11.55 -10.23 -6.16
C ARG A 118 -10.88 -10.36 -4.79
N TYR A 119 -9.55 -10.22 -4.72
CA TYR A 119 -8.81 -10.26 -3.46
C TYR A 119 -9.22 -9.12 -2.52
N ILE A 120 -9.52 -7.95 -3.07
CA ILE A 120 -9.87 -6.77 -2.29
C ILE A 120 -11.35 -6.75 -1.90
N HIS A 121 -12.28 -7.15 -2.77
CA HIS A 121 -13.71 -7.24 -2.46
C HIS A 121 -14.09 -8.47 -1.61
N LEU A 122 -13.28 -9.54 -1.61
CA LEU A 122 -13.50 -10.67 -0.70
C LEU A 122 -12.97 -10.42 0.73
N ASN A 123 -12.15 -9.38 0.95
CA ASN A 123 -11.68 -9.01 2.28
C ASN A 123 -12.71 -8.29 3.17
N PRO A 124 -13.62 -7.40 2.68
CA PRO A 124 -14.60 -6.74 3.52
C PRO A 124 -15.73 -7.65 4.04
N VAL A 125 -15.95 -8.84 3.49
CA VAL A 125 -16.84 -9.85 4.13
C VAL A 125 -16.14 -10.55 5.32
N LYS A 126 -14.82 -10.39 5.47
CA LYS A 126 -14.02 -10.90 6.59
C LYS A 126 -13.57 -9.82 7.58
N SER A 127 -14.00 -8.57 7.43
CA SER A 127 -13.50 -7.44 8.23
C SER A 127 -14.06 -7.37 9.67
N LEU A 128 -14.59 -8.47 10.20
CA LEU A 128 -14.83 -8.59 11.64
C LEU A 128 -13.83 -9.47 12.37
N MET A 129 -13.13 -10.41 11.74
CA MET A 129 -12.23 -11.34 12.45
C MET A 129 -11.61 -12.32 11.45
N VAL A 130 -10.48 -12.05 10.80
CA VAL A 130 -9.68 -13.16 10.23
C VAL A 130 -8.19 -12.94 10.39
N ARG A 131 -7.63 -13.76 11.28
CA ARG A 131 -6.22 -14.19 11.35
C ARG A 131 -5.76 -14.76 10.01
N ASP A 132 -4.55 -14.43 9.62
CA ASP A 132 -3.68 -15.12 8.65
C ASP A 132 -4.36 -15.81 7.45
N GLY A 133 -4.21 -15.19 6.29
CA GLY A 133 -4.49 -15.80 4.99
C GLY A 133 -3.60 -15.19 3.92
N CYS A 134 -2.32 -15.59 3.93
CA CYS A 134 -1.39 -15.31 2.85
C CYS A 134 -1.94 -15.87 1.52
N ILE A 135 -1.95 -15.04 0.47
CA ILE A 135 -1.71 -15.53 -0.89
C ILE A 135 -0.63 -14.63 -1.45
N GLY A 136 0.58 -15.16 -1.48
CA GLY A 136 1.72 -14.53 -2.14
C GLY A 136 1.51 -14.56 -3.66
N LEU A 137 1.74 -13.40 -4.27
CA LEU A 137 2.28 -13.28 -5.61
C LEU A 137 3.62 -12.56 -5.50
#